data_AF-A7RLL6-F1
#
_entry.id   AF-A7RLL6-F1
#
_cell.length_a   1.000
_cell.length_b   1.000
_cell.length_c   1.000
_cell.angle_alpha   90.00
_cell.angle_beta   90.00
_cell.angle_gamma   90.00
#
_symmetry.space_group_name_H-M   'P 1'
#
loop_
_entity.id
_entity.type
_entity.pdbx_description
1 polymer ?
#
loop_
_entity_poly.entity_id
_entity_poly.type
_entity_poly.pdbx_seq_one_letter_code
_entity_poly.pdbx_strand_id
1 'polypeptide(L)'
;GFVVLAIESFWTRLFSQYFIYKHDDSRDDLLFYVKSAAPSKRGKDSSKSEILVFRKDTKNLPSLGDPDIDWEETVYLNLILHQFEYTLTCAVCTKPHEKELRILRRISQQVYATPSRRRMDSKGETTEISYPNIFFVIDDFEETFKDFTVKDNEMVCVELVARDKTESFKGVVFLGSIRFESLKKVYENRASMATKVAQKMSMGWWKGQSTVEFIKMKGPSGKGHAEMAISR
;
A
#
# COMPACT_ATOMS: atom_id res chain seq x y z
N GLY A 1 -5.47 7.38 35.87
CA GLY A 1 -4.47 8.34 36.35
C GLY A 1 -3.07 7.83 36.08
N PHE A 2 -2.44 7.16 37.05
CA PHE A 2 -1.04 6.73 36.96
C PHE A 2 -0.70 5.76 35.81
N VAL A 3 -1.57 4.80 35.50
CA VAL A 3 -1.32 3.83 34.43
C VAL A 3 -1.33 4.48 33.04
N VAL A 4 -2.23 5.44 32.80
CA VAL A 4 -2.33 6.16 31.51
C VAL A 4 -1.10 7.05 31.31
N LEU A 5 -0.70 7.81 32.33
CA LEU A 5 0.52 8.63 32.29
C LEU A 5 1.79 7.78 32.10
N ALA A 6 1.84 6.58 32.69
CA ALA A 6 2.95 5.66 32.50
C ALA A 6 3.00 5.07 31.08
N ILE A 7 1.86 4.74 30.47
CA ILE A 7 1.78 4.23 29.09
C ILE A 7 2.12 5.32 28.07
N GLU A 8 1.60 6.54 28.24
CA GLU A 8 1.97 7.68 27.40
C GLU A 8 3.46 8.00 27.51
N SER A 9 4.03 7.87 28.72
CA SER A 9 5.47 8.02 28.92
C SER A 9 6.29 6.93 28.22
N PHE A 10 5.76 5.72 28.08
CA PHE A 10 6.44 4.62 27.39
C PHE A 10 6.58 4.91 25.90
N TRP A 11 5.48 5.24 25.20
CA TRP A 11 5.50 5.51 23.76
C TRP A 11 6.32 6.75 23.41
N THR A 12 6.16 7.83 24.19
CA THR A 12 6.95 9.06 24.04
C THR A 12 8.45 8.79 24.22
N ARG A 13 8.81 8.00 25.26
CA ARG A 13 10.20 7.60 25.49
C ARG A 13 10.73 6.76 24.35
N LEU A 14 9.96 5.77 23.88
CA LEU A 14 10.36 4.92 22.77
C LEU A 14 10.58 5.74 21.49
N PHE A 15 9.66 6.67 21.18
CA PHE A 15 9.79 7.56 20.03
C PHE A 15 11.07 8.39 20.10
N SER A 16 11.28 9.09 21.22
CA SER A 16 12.45 9.96 21.38
C SER A 16 13.76 9.18 21.30
N GLN A 17 13.85 8.00 21.91
CA GLN A 17 15.05 7.17 21.87
C GLN A 17 15.38 6.69 20.45
N TYR A 18 14.39 6.24 19.69
CA TYR A 18 14.63 5.56 18.41
C TYR A 18 14.62 6.49 17.20
N PHE A 19 13.87 7.59 17.21
CA PHE A 19 13.70 8.47 16.05
C PHE A 19 14.35 9.84 16.25
N ILE A 20 14.36 10.39 17.47
CA ILE A 20 14.95 11.71 17.76
C ILE A 20 16.44 11.59 18.12
N TYR A 21 16.79 10.82 19.15
CA TYR A 21 18.17 10.84 19.67
C TYR A 21 19.10 9.87 18.95
N LYS A 22 18.59 8.75 18.43
CA LYS A 22 19.40 7.82 17.65
C LYS A 22 19.81 8.47 16.33
N HIS A 23 21.11 8.54 16.07
CA HIS A 23 21.64 8.92 14.77
C HIS A 23 21.71 7.68 13.88
N ASP A 24 21.15 7.78 12.69
CA ASP A 24 21.10 6.71 11.70
C ASP A 24 21.05 7.37 10.32
N ASP A 25 22.21 7.56 9.69
CA ASP A 25 22.35 8.27 8.41
C ASP A 25 21.67 7.52 7.25
N SER A 26 21.30 6.25 7.45
CA SER A 26 20.51 5.48 6.49
C SER A 26 19.01 5.78 6.53
N ARG A 27 18.57 6.61 7.48
CA ARG A 27 17.17 6.93 7.73
C ARG A 27 16.86 8.32 7.21
N ASP A 28 15.68 8.46 6.62
CA ASP A 28 15.10 9.75 6.25
C ASP A 28 14.98 10.66 7.50
N ASP A 29 15.13 11.98 7.31
CA ASP A 29 15.06 12.99 8.36
C ASP A 29 13.61 13.39 8.71
N LEU A 30 12.62 12.88 7.98
CA LEU A 30 11.21 13.11 8.26
C LEU A 30 10.72 12.33 9.49
N LEU A 31 9.91 13.00 10.31
CA LEU A 31 9.21 12.47 11.46
C LEU A 31 7.70 12.70 11.27
N PHE A 32 6.93 11.63 11.44
CA PHE A 32 5.48 11.64 11.25
C PHE A 32 4.76 11.60 12.60
N TYR A 33 3.85 12.53 12.87
CA TYR A 33 3.10 12.59 14.12
C TYR A 33 1.61 12.43 13.81
N VAL A 34 0.98 11.44 14.43
CA VAL A 34 -0.46 11.19 14.29
C VAL A 34 -1.19 12.02 15.35
N LYS A 35 -2.11 12.90 14.94
CA LYS A 35 -2.92 13.64 15.91
C LYS A 35 -3.93 12.72 16.57
N SER A 36 -4.10 12.89 17.87
CA SER A 36 -5.15 12.25 18.64
C SER A 36 -6.51 12.70 18.12
N ALA A 37 -7.42 11.75 17.87
CA ALA A 37 -8.76 12.09 17.43
C ALA A 37 -9.51 12.81 18.56
N ALA A 38 -9.93 14.06 18.30
CA ALA A 38 -10.77 14.78 19.26
C ALA A 38 -12.02 13.93 19.59
N PRO A 39 -12.47 13.86 20.86
CA PRO A 39 -13.65 13.09 21.23
C PRO A 39 -14.86 13.59 20.45
N SER A 40 -15.35 12.76 19.52
CA SER A 40 -16.40 13.16 18.59
C SER A 40 -17.67 13.56 19.36
N LYS A 41 -18.06 14.84 19.27
CA LYS A 41 -19.40 15.25 19.67
C LYS A 41 -20.36 14.84 18.57
N ARG A 42 -21.06 13.72 18.80
CA ARG A 42 -22.22 13.22 18.04
C ARG A 42 -21.95 12.85 16.57
N GLY A 43 -21.71 11.56 16.37
CA GLY A 43 -22.34 10.75 15.32
C GLY A 43 -22.48 11.37 13.92
N LYS A 44 -21.36 11.68 13.26
CA LYS A 44 -21.25 11.54 11.79
C LYS A 44 -19.78 11.62 11.34
N ASP A 45 -19.42 10.62 10.53
CA ASP A 45 -18.20 10.41 9.74
C ASP A 45 -16.84 10.32 10.43
N SER A 46 -16.11 9.29 9.97
CA SER A 46 -14.74 8.93 10.33
C SER A 46 -13.86 10.16 10.58
N SER A 47 -13.39 10.33 11.81
CA SER A 47 -12.29 11.24 12.10
C SER A 47 -11.12 10.83 11.21
N LYS A 48 -10.88 11.58 10.13
CA LYS A 48 -9.67 11.39 9.32
C LYS A 48 -8.50 11.68 10.23
N SER A 49 -7.63 10.68 10.45
CA SER A 49 -6.40 10.87 11.20
C SER A 49 -5.54 11.90 10.47
N GLU A 50 -5.27 13.02 11.13
CA GLU A 50 -4.38 14.05 10.61
C GLU A 50 -2.95 13.66 10.94
N ILE A 51 -2.06 13.72 9.94
CA ILE A 51 -0.63 13.47 10.11
C ILE A 51 0.12 14.78 9.94
N LEU A 52 0.92 15.13 10.95
CA LEU A 52 1.90 16.20 10.86
C LEU A 52 3.25 15.61 10.46
N VAL A 53 3.97 16.28 9.57
CA VAL A 53 5.29 15.84 9.10
C VAL A 53 6.28 16.95 9.36
N PHE A 54 7.36 16.62 10.07
CA PHE A 54 8.43 17.57 10.38
C PHE A 54 9.77 16.95 10.03
N ARG A 55 10.75 17.77 9.68
CA ARG A 55 12.15 17.32 9.68
C ARG A 55 12.67 17.28 11.12
N LYS A 56 13.49 16.28 11.40
CA LYS A 56 14.11 16.01 12.69
C LYS A 56 14.84 17.22 13.28
N ASP A 57 15.48 18.03 12.44
CA ASP A 57 16.28 19.18 12.88
C ASP A 57 15.47 20.49 13.00
N THR A 58 14.14 20.43 12.84
CA THR A 58 13.30 21.62 13.00
C THR A 58 13.18 22.03 14.47
N LYS A 59 13.14 23.34 14.72
CA LYS A 59 13.02 23.91 16.07
C LYS A 59 11.62 23.81 16.68
N ASN A 60 10.61 23.45 15.88
CA ASN A 60 9.20 23.48 16.23
C ASN A 60 8.58 22.08 16.23
N LEU A 61 9.34 21.07 16.65
CA LEU A 61 8.78 19.73 16.85
C LEU A 61 7.73 19.74 17.97
N PRO A 62 6.67 18.91 17.87
CA PRO A 62 5.77 18.67 18.98
C PRO A 62 6.53 18.30 20.26
N SER A 63 6.11 18.86 21.39
CA SER A 63 6.75 18.55 22.67
C SER A 63 6.55 17.07 23.03
N LEU A 64 7.57 16.42 23.58
CA LEU A 64 7.43 15.04 24.07
C LEU A 64 6.31 14.96 25.12
N GLY A 65 5.31 14.10 24.88
CA GLY A 65 4.13 13.96 25.74
C GLY A 65 3.02 14.97 25.42
N ASP A 66 3.07 15.65 24.28
CA ASP A 66 1.97 16.47 23.78
C ASP A 66 0.65 15.65 23.75
N PRO A 67 -0.41 16.08 24.47
CA PRO A 67 -1.66 15.35 24.56
C PRO A 67 -2.47 15.37 23.25
N ASP A 68 -2.17 16.27 22.32
CA ASP A 68 -2.80 16.30 21.00
C ASP A 68 -2.20 15.28 20.03
N ILE A 69 -1.14 14.57 20.44
CA ILE A 69 -0.47 13.53 19.66
C ILE A 69 -0.81 12.14 20.20
N ASP A 70 -1.23 11.26 19.30
CA ASP A 70 -1.29 9.83 19.57
C ASP A 70 0.11 9.24 19.44
N TRP A 71 0.81 9.12 20.58
CA TRP A 71 2.19 8.64 20.62
C TRP A 71 2.33 7.17 20.24
N GLU A 72 1.31 6.34 20.45
CA GLU A 72 1.33 4.93 20.06
C GLU A 72 1.29 4.81 18.54
N GLU A 73 0.29 5.41 17.91
CA GLU A 73 0.13 5.42 16.46
C GLU A 73 1.31 6.13 15.77
N THR A 74 1.84 7.19 16.39
CA THR A 74 3.06 7.88 15.95
C THR A 74 4.26 6.92 15.94
N VAL A 75 4.48 6.14 16.99
CA VAL A 75 5.56 5.14 17.00
C VAL A 75 5.34 4.07 15.92
N TYR A 76 4.13 3.52 15.79
CA TYR A 76 3.85 2.50 14.78
C TYR A 76 4.09 3.00 13.36
N LEU A 77 3.61 4.20 13.03
CA LEU A 77 3.80 4.79 11.71
C LEU A 77 5.29 4.97 11.40
N ASN A 78 6.08 5.53 12.31
CA ASN A 78 7.51 5.74 12.08
C ASN A 78 8.29 4.41 12.02
N LEU A 79 7.86 3.38 12.77
CA LEU A 79 8.44 2.03 12.62
C LEU A 79 8.20 1.49 11.22
N ILE A 80 6.96 1.54 10.73
CA ILE A 80 6.59 1.10 9.37
C ILE A 80 7.42 1.84 8.32
N LEU A 81 7.55 3.17 8.44
CA LEU A 81 8.20 3.98 7.40
C LEU A 81 9.74 3.91 7.44
N HIS A 82 10.35 3.70 8.60
CA HIS A 82 11.80 3.88 8.75
C HIS A 82 12.58 2.63 9.17
N GLN A 83 11.94 1.66 9.82
CA GLN A 83 12.63 0.49 10.37
C GLN A 83 12.60 -0.72 9.44
N PHE A 84 11.66 -0.75 8.48
CA PHE A 84 11.47 -1.87 7.57
C PHE A 84 11.78 -1.50 6.12
N GLU A 85 12.34 -2.47 5.41
CA GLU A 85 12.47 -2.49 3.96
C GLU A 85 11.43 -3.43 3.38
N TYR A 86 10.82 -3.02 2.27
CA TYR A 86 9.73 -3.77 1.67
C TYR A 86 10.10 -4.24 0.27
N THR A 87 9.87 -5.53 0.01
CA THR A 87 10.02 -6.12 -1.32
C THR A 87 8.65 -6.57 -1.82
N LEU A 88 8.20 -5.99 -2.92
CA LEU A 88 7.02 -6.42 -3.64
C LEU A 88 7.44 -7.39 -4.75
N THR A 89 6.83 -8.57 -4.76
CA THR A 89 7.08 -9.61 -5.75
C THR A 89 5.78 -9.93 -6.48
N CYS A 90 5.84 -9.88 -7.81
CA CYS A 90 4.80 -10.36 -8.70
C CYS A 90 5.35 -11.56 -9.49
N ALA A 91 4.64 -12.68 -9.45
CA ALA A 91 5.03 -13.91 -10.12
C ALA A 91 3.91 -14.47 -10.99
N VAL A 92 4.24 -14.90 -12.20
CA VAL A 92 3.37 -15.76 -13.00
C VAL A 92 3.69 -17.20 -12.64
N CYS A 93 2.67 -17.94 -12.25
CA CYS A 93 2.80 -19.29 -11.74
C CYS A 93 1.85 -20.23 -12.48
N THR A 94 2.16 -21.52 -12.48
CA THR A 94 1.24 -22.58 -12.89
C THR A 94 1.08 -23.59 -11.75
N LYS A 95 -0.07 -24.24 -11.70
CA LYS A 95 -0.35 -25.32 -10.75
C LYS A 95 -0.80 -26.57 -11.52
N PRO A 96 0.13 -27.37 -12.08
CA PRO A 96 -0.22 -28.55 -12.87
C PRO A 96 -0.87 -29.61 -11.98
N HIS A 97 -2.06 -30.09 -12.34
CA HIS A 97 -2.73 -31.24 -11.71
C HIS A 97 -2.76 -31.21 -10.17
N GLU A 98 -3.05 -30.05 -9.58
CA GLU A 98 -3.11 -29.83 -8.13
C GLU A 98 -1.81 -30.07 -7.33
N LYS A 99 -0.67 -30.23 -8.02
CA LYS A 99 0.67 -30.32 -7.39
C LYS A 99 1.15 -28.96 -6.85
N GLU A 100 2.41 -28.92 -6.44
CA GLU A 100 3.13 -27.73 -6.00
C GLU A 100 3.10 -26.61 -7.06
N LEU A 101 3.08 -25.37 -6.57
CA LEU A 101 3.03 -24.16 -7.38
C LEU A 101 4.40 -23.93 -8.04
N ARG A 102 4.42 -23.89 -9.38
CA ARG A 102 5.64 -23.64 -10.15
C ARG A 102 5.68 -22.19 -10.63
N ILE A 103 6.73 -21.48 -10.24
CA ILE A 103 7.00 -20.11 -10.73
C ILE A 103 7.53 -20.20 -12.16
N LEU A 104 6.90 -19.47 -13.09
CA LEU A 104 7.29 -19.37 -14.49
C LEU A 104 8.08 -18.09 -14.76
N ARG A 105 7.62 -16.97 -14.20
CA ARG A 105 8.24 -15.64 -14.30
C ARG A 105 8.07 -14.93 -12.97
N ARG A 106 9.05 -14.13 -12.57
CA ARG A 106 9.01 -13.36 -11.32
C ARG A 106 9.70 -12.02 -11.50
N ILE A 107 9.06 -10.98 -10.99
CA ILE A 107 9.62 -9.64 -10.83
C ILE A 107 9.56 -9.32 -9.35
N SER A 108 10.68 -8.86 -8.79
CA SER A 108 10.79 -8.45 -7.39
C SER A 108 11.44 -7.07 -7.35
N GLN A 109 10.80 -6.12 -6.69
CA GLN A 109 11.28 -4.75 -6.58
C GLN A 109 11.15 -4.26 -5.15
N GLN A 110 12.11 -3.45 -4.71
CA GLN A 110 11.99 -2.72 -3.48
C GLN A 110 10.93 -1.62 -3.64
N VAL A 111 10.02 -1.54 -2.68
CA VAL A 111 8.95 -0.53 -2.63
C VAL A 111 9.01 0.19 -1.29
N TYR A 112 8.40 1.37 -1.23
CA TYR A 112 8.39 2.18 -0.01
C TYR A 112 6.97 2.25 0.56
N ALA A 113 6.87 2.10 1.87
CA ALA A 113 5.63 2.37 2.60
C ALA A 113 5.31 3.86 2.51
N THR A 114 4.05 4.20 2.28
CA THR A 114 3.57 5.58 2.36
C THR A 114 2.20 5.64 3.04
N PRO A 115 1.99 6.60 3.97
CA PRO A 115 0.68 6.84 4.57
C PRO A 115 -0.26 7.62 3.65
N SER A 116 0.22 7.97 2.45
CA SER A 116 -0.54 8.74 1.48
C SER A 116 -0.86 7.93 0.25
N ARG A 117 -2.05 8.12 -0.29
CA ARG A 117 -2.53 7.46 -1.50
C ARG A 117 -2.35 8.37 -2.71
N ARG A 118 -1.82 7.79 -3.78
CA ARG A 118 -1.93 8.32 -5.14
C ARG A 118 -2.77 7.35 -5.97
N ARG A 119 -3.55 7.88 -6.90
CA ARG A 119 -4.35 7.09 -7.84
C ARG A 119 -3.44 6.51 -8.94
N MET A 120 -3.61 5.23 -9.26
CA MET A 120 -2.83 4.55 -10.32
C MET A 120 -3.18 5.07 -11.72
N ASP A 121 -4.38 5.61 -11.91
CA ASP A 121 -4.93 6.06 -13.18
C ASP A 121 -4.75 7.55 -13.48
N SER A 122 -4.10 8.32 -12.59
CA SER A 122 -3.83 9.75 -12.78
C SER A 122 -2.35 10.05 -12.54
N LYS A 123 -1.62 10.40 -13.61
CA LYS A 123 -0.27 10.98 -13.51
C LYS A 123 -0.37 12.41 -12.95
N GLY A 124 -0.39 12.52 -11.62
CA GLY A 124 -0.32 13.79 -10.89
C GLY A 124 -1.66 14.41 -10.50
N GLU A 125 -1.84 14.68 -9.19
CA GLU A 125 -2.04 16.05 -8.65
C GLU A 125 -2.58 16.05 -7.20
N THR A 126 -3.16 14.96 -6.68
CA THR A 126 -3.61 14.92 -5.29
C THR A 126 -3.08 13.69 -4.55
N THR A 127 -2.11 13.92 -3.67
CA THR A 127 -1.69 12.94 -2.67
C THR A 127 -2.62 13.12 -1.46
N GLU A 128 -3.52 12.17 -1.24
CA GLU A 128 -4.44 12.20 -0.11
C GLU A 128 -3.87 11.41 1.07
N ILE A 129 -3.92 11.96 2.29
CA ILE A 129 -3.59 11.19 3.49
C ILE A 129 -4.60 10.05 3.62
N SER A 130 -4.09 8.82 3.69
CA SER A 130 -4.89 7.60 3.69
C SER A 130 -4.73 6.75 4.94
N TYR A 131 -3.93 7.22 5.90
CA TYR A 131 -3.76 6.60 7.21
C TYR A 131 -5.12 6.34 7.88
N PRO A 132 -5.34 5.15 8.47
CA PRO A 132 -4.35 4.11 8.82
C PRO A 132 -3.92 3.17 7.68
N ASN A 133 -4.41 3.37 6.45
CA ASN A 133 -3.96 2.54 5.33
C ASN A 133 -2.57 2.98 4.84
N ILE A 134 -1.67 2.00 4.74
CA ILE A 134 -0.33 2.16 4.19
C ILE A 134 -0.29 1.56 2.78
N PHE A 135 0.24 2.32 1.84
CA PHE A 135 0.34 1.93 0.43
C PHE A 135 1.78 1.61 0.06
N PHE A 136 1.92 0.70 -0.91
CA PHE A 136 3.17 0.25 -1.49
C PHE A 136 2.97 0.26 -3.01
N VAL A 137 3.65 1.16 -3.71
CA VAL A 137 3.36 1.46 -5.12
C VAL A 137 4.61 1.23 -5.96
N ILE A 138 4.42 0.70 -7.17
CA ILE A 138 5.44 0.70 -8.23
C ILE A 138 5.07 1.83 -9.18
N ASP A 139 5.86 2.90 -9.18
CA ASP A 139 5.56 4.10 -9.97
C ASP A 139 5.69 3.84 -11.48
N ASP A 140 6.69 3.05 -11.88
CA ASP A 140 6.96 2.72 -13.28
C ASP A 140 6.47 1.31 -13.65
N PHE A 141 5.21 1.03 -13.34
CA PHE A 141 4.64 -0.30 -13.52
C PHE A 141 4.52 -0.68 -15.01
N GLU A 142 4.32 0.29 -15.91
CA GLU A 142 4.22 0.03 -17.36
C GLU A 142 5.52 -0.54 -17.89
N GLU A 143 6.67 0.08 -17.57
CA GLU A 143 7.98 -0.43 -17.99
C GLU A 143 8.36 -1.70 -17.24
N THR A 144 8.15 -1.73 -15.92
CA THR A 144 8.50 -2.87 -15.06
C THR A 144 7.77 -4.14 -15.50
N PHE A 145 6.50 -4.05 -15.88
CA PHE A 145 5.65 -5.20 -16.22
C PHE A 145 5.38 -5.37 -17.72
N LYS A 146 6.10 -4.67 -18.61
CA LYS A 146 5.85 -4.69 -20.06
C LYS A 146 5.79 -6.10 -20.68
N ASP A 147 6.63 -7.02 -20.20
CA ASP A 147 6.72 -8.40 -20.69
C ASP A 147 6.01 -9.41 -19.75
N PHE A 148 5.24 -8.91 -18.78
CA PHE A 148 4.59 -9.71 -17.76
C PHE A 148 3.21 -10.21 -18.22
N THR A 149 3.23 -11.17 -19.14
CA THR A 149 2.03 -11.78 -19.72
C THR A 149 1.57 -13.01 -18.95
N VAL A 150 0.26 -13.28 -18.95
CA VAL A 150 -0.38 -14.43 -18.29
C VAL A 150 -1.20 -15.19 -19.33
N LYS A 151 -1.10 -16.51 -19.34
CA LYS A 151 -1.76 -17.43 -20.30
C LYS A 151 -2.79 -18.33 -19.62
N ASP A 152 -3.53 -19.10 -20.43
CA ASP A 152 -4.43 -20.13 -19.95
C ASP A 152 -3.72 -21.10 -18.98
N ASN A 153 -4.39 -21.48 -17.89
CA ASN A 153 -3.84 -22.29 -16.78
C ASN A 153 -2.67 -21.65 -16.00
N GLU A 154 -2.37 -20.37 -16.21
CA GLU A 154 -1.47 -19.59 -15.37
C GLU A 154 -2.24 -18.75 -14.34
N MET A 155 -1.52 -18.24 -13.35
CA MET A 155 -2.04 -17.35 -12.33
C MET A 155 -0.99 -16.31 -11.97
N VAL A 156 -1.44 -15.12 -11.57
CA VAL A 156 -0.57 -14.11 -10.98
C VAL A 156 -0.60 -14.27 -9.48
N CYS A 157 0.57 -14.33 -8.86
CA CYS A 157 0.78 -14.26 -7.43
C CYS A 157 1.46 -12.95 -7.08
N VAL A 158 1.00 -12.30 -6.01
CA VAL A 158 1.57 -11.07 -5.47
C VAL A 158 1.96 -11.33 -4.02
N GLU A 159 3.18 -10.96 -3.65
CA GLU A 159 3.72 -11.07 -2.30
C GLU A 159 4.38 -9.74 -1.90
N LEU A 160 4.01 -9.21 -0.73
CA LEU A 160 4.72 -8.11 -0.09
C LEU A 160 5.41 -8.63 1.16
N VAL A 161 6.73 -8.47 1.22
CA VAL A 161 7.56 -8.87 2.35
C VAL A 161 8.11 -7.62 3.03
N ALA A 162 8.03 -7.57 4.36
CA ALA A 162 8.78 -6.65 5.19
C ALA A 162 10.01 -7.35 5.78
N ARG A 163 11.15 -6.67 5.77
CA ARG A 163 12.37 -7.07 6.47
C ARG A 163 12.83 -5.91 7.34
N ASP A 164 13.29 -6.18 8.55
CA ASP A 164 13.95 -5.14 9.35
C ASP A 164 15.32 -4.79 8.77
N LYS A 165 15.80 -3.56 9.00
CA LYS A 165 17.13 -3.13 8.55
C LYS A 165 18.31 -3.92 9.14
N THR A 166 18.09 -4.66 10.23
CA THR A 166 19.09 -5.56 10.83
C THR A 166 19.05 -6.98 10.27
N GLU A 167 18.14 -7.25 9.32
CA GLU A 167 17.87 -8.55 8.69
C GLU A 167 17.54 -9.70 9.67
N SER A 168 17.22 -9.38 10.93
CA SER A 168 16.92 -10.35 11.97
C SER A 168 15.47 -10.84 11.95
N PHE A 169 14.57 -10.06 11.35
CA PHE A 169 13.14 -10.34 11.25
C PHE A 169 12.65 -10.13 9.82
N LYS A 170 11.93 -11.13 9.32
CA LYS A 170 11.27 -11.08 8.01
C LYS A 170 9.84 -11.59 8.16
N GLY A 171 8.89 -10.87 7.57
CA GLY A 171 7.48 -11.23 7.61
C GLY A 171 6.78 -10.95 6.28
N VAL A 172 5.80 -11.79 5.95
CA VAL A 172 4.94 -11.57 4.79
C VAL A 172 3.78 -10.68 5.21
N VAL A 173 3.69 -9.49 4.62
CA VAL A 173 2.65 -8.49 4.91
C VAL A 173 1.40 -8.74 4.08
N PHE A 174 1.58 -9.17 2.83
CA PHE A 174 0.48 -9.47 1.92
C PHE A 174 0.82 -10.65 1.03
N LEU A 175 -0.18 -11.50 0.78
CA LEU A 175 -0.18 -12.51 -0.26
C LEU A 175 -1.49 -12.42 -1.02
N GLY A 176 -1.45 -12.61 -2.33
CA GLY A 176 -2.64 -12.68 -3.15
C GLY A 176 -2.38 -13.51 -4.38
N SER A 177 -3.41 -14.18 -4.90
CA SER A 177 -3.31 -14.79 -6.22
C SER A 177 -4.61 -14.70 -7.01
N ILE A 178 -4.48 -14.59 -8.33
CA ILE A 178 -5.61 -14.53 -9.24
C ILE A 178 -5.30 -15.39 -10.47
N ARG A 179 -6.23 -16.30 -10.80
CA ARG A 179 -6.11 -17.18 -11.95
C ARG A 179 -6.45 -16.45 -13.25
N PHE A 180 -5.85 -16.88 -14.35
CA PHE A 180 -6.12 -16.33 -15.68
C PHE A 180 -7.62 -16.30 -16.01
N GLU A 181 -8.36 -17.36 -15.67
CA GLU A 181 -9.80 -17.45 -15.97
C GLU A 181 -10.61 -16.34 -15.25
N SER A 182 -10.17 -15.93 -14.05
CA SER A 182 -10.78 -14.82 -13.33
C SER A 182 -10.43 -13.47 -13.95
N LEU A 183 -9.19 -13.29 -14.42
CA LEU A 183 -8.76 -12.09 -15.16
C LEU A 183 -9.57 -11.93 -16.45
N LYS A 184 -9.64 -13.02 -17.24
CA LYS A 184 -10.37 -13.08 -18.51
C LYS A 184 -11.85 -12.73 -18.33
N LYS A 185 -12.52 -13.28 -17.32
CA LYS A 185 -13.93 -12.95 -17.01
C LYS A 185 -14.15 -11.46 -16.73
N VAL A 186 -13.25 -10.81 -15.98
CA VAL A 186 -13.37 -9.37 -15.69
C VAL A 186 -13.27 -8.56 -16.97
N TYR A 187 -12.31 -8.88 -17.81
CA TYR A 187 -12.11 -8.21 -19.09
C TYR A 187 -13.28 -8.41 -20.06
N GLU A 188 -13.71 -9.66 -20.27
CA GLU A 188 -14.83 -10.00 -21.17
C GLU A 188 -16.15 -9.35 -20.72
N ASN A 189 -16.43 -9.33 -19.42
CA ASN A 189 -17.62 -8.69 -18.89
C ASN A 189 -17.63 -7.18 -19.18
N ARG A 190 -16.50 -6.48 -19.01
CA ARG A 190 -16.40 -5.05 -19.29
C ARG A 190 -16.44 -4.73 -20.78
N ALA A 191 -15.78 -5.51 -21.62
CA ALA A 191 -15.88 -5.41 -23.08
C ALA A 191 -17.32 -5.63 -23.57
N SER A 192 -18.06 -6.55 -22.96
CA SER A 192 -19.47 -6.78 -23.28
C SER A 192 -20.36 -5.59 -22.89
N MET A 193 -20.07 -4.91 -21.77
CA MET A 193 -20.78 -3.70 -21.36
C MET A 193 -20.46 -2.52 -22.28
N ALA A 194 -19.19 -2.32 -22.62
CA ALA A 194 -18.78 -1.29 -23.57
C ALA A 194 -19.46 -1.47 -24.93
N THR A 195 -19.53 -2.70 -25.44
CA THR A 195 -20.23 -3.03 -26.69
C THR A 195 -21.74 -2.76 -26.61
N LYS A 196 -22.39 -3.10 -25.48
CA LYS A 196 -23.82 -2.80 -25.25
C LYS A 196 -24.12 -1.30 -25.19
N VAL A 197 -23.21 -0.51 -24.62
CA VAL A 197 -23.33 0.96 -24.58
C VAL A 197 -23.07 1.55 -25.97
N ALA A 198 -22.05 1.07 -26.68
CA ALA A 198 -21.73 1.51 -28.04
C ALA A 198 -22.87 1.20 -29.04
N GLN A 199 -23.52 0.04 -28.93
CA GLN A 199 -24.72 -0.28 -29.73
C GLN A 199 -25.90 0.66 -29.45
N LYS A 200 -25.99 1.25 -28.25
CA LYS A 200 -27.02 2.25 -27.92
C LYS A 200 -26.65 3.67 -28.36
N MET A 201 -25.39 3.93 -28.71
CA MET A 201 -24.87 5.27 -29.01
C MET A 201 -24.30 5.41 -30.42
N SER A 202 -24.65 4.52 -31.36
CA SER A 202 -24.02 4.50 -32.68
C SER A 202 -24.23 5.78 -33.50
N MET A 203 -23.20 6.62 -33.54
CA MET A 203 -22.73 7.38 -34.72
C MET A 203 -21.20 7.29 -34.77
N GLY A 204 -20.71 6.15 -35.24
CA GLY A 204 -19.60 6.09 -36.21
C GLY A 204 -18.13 6.18 -35.78
N TRP A 205 -17.70 6.73 -34.64
CA TRP A 205 -16.27 7.12 -34.47
C TRP A 205 -15.53 6.61 -33.22
N TRP A 206 -15.56 5.30 -32.94
CA TRP A 206 -14.75 4.77 -31.83
C TRP A 206 -13.65 3.83 -32.35
N LYS A 207 -12.45 4.39 -32.47
CA LYS A 207 -11.19 3.69 -32.76
C LYS A 207 -10.72 3.05 -31.44
N GLY A 208 -10.49 1.73 -31.47
CA GLY A 208 -10.16 0.93 -30.28
C GLY A 208 -8.92 1.44 -29.56
N GLN A 209 -9.13 2.08 -28.40
CA GLN A 209 -8.08 2.25 -27.41
C GLN A 209 -7.88 0.92 -26.68
N SER A 210 -6.63 0.51 -26.46
CA SER A 210 -6.30 -0.56 -25.54
C SER A 210 -6.85 -0.20 -24.15
N THR A 211 -7.94 -0.84 -23.74
CA THR A 211 -8.58 -0.56 -22.46
C THR A 211 -7.78 -1.23 -21.36
N VAL A 212 -6.96 -0.45 -20.65
CA VAL A 212 -6.36 -0.88 -19.37
C VAL A 212 -7.49 -0.99 -18.35
N GLU A 213 -7.59 -2.13 -17.69
CA GLU A 213 -8.58 -2.41 -16.65
C GLU A 213 -7.90 -2.61 -15.31
N PHE A 214 -8.50 -2.09 -14.24
CA PHE A 214 -7.96 -2.26 -12.88
C PHE A 214 -8.72 -3.34 -12.13
N ILE A 215 -7.98 -4.33 -11.62
CA ILE A 215 -8.50 -5.41 -10.78
C ILE A 215 -8.03 -5.23 -9.34
N LYS A 216 -8.82 -5.73 -8.39
CA LYS A 216 -8.47 -5.75 -6.96
C LYS A 216 -8.41 -7.18 -6.45
N MET A 217 -7.32 -7.51 -5.78
CA MET A 217 -7.09 -8.78 -5.11
C MET A 217 -7.18 -8.55 -3.59
N LYS A 218 -7.96 -9.37 -2.90
CA LYS A 218 -8.05 -9.34 -1.43
C LYS A 218 -6.99 -10.26 -0.85
N GLY A 219 -6.31 -9.81 0.21
CA GLY A 219 -5.39 -10.66 0.95
C GLY A 219 -6.13 -11.68 1.84
N PRO A 220 -5.39 -12.63 2.43
CA PRO A 220 -5.92 -13.61 3.38
C PRO A 220 -6.75 -12.96 4.47
N SER A 221 -7.87 -13.61 4.83
CA SER A 221 -8.78 -13.13 5.87
C SER A 221 -9.32 -11.71 5.65
N GLY A 222 -9.31 -11.22 4.40
CA GLY A 222 -9.78 -9.88 4.03
C GLY A 222 -8.81 -8.75 4.43
N LYS A 223 -7.59 -9.07 4.84
CA LYS A 223 -6.58 -8.07 5.22
C LYS A 223 -5.75 -7.64 4.01
N GLY A 224 -5.72 -6.34 3.76
CA GLY A 224 -4.96 -5.75 2.66
C GLY A 224 -5.57 -6.01 1.27
N HIS A 225 -5.16 -5.18 0.32
CA HIS A 225 -5.59 -5.27 -1.07
C HIS A 225 -4.42 -4.98 -2.00
N ALA A 226 -4.33 -5.71 -3.11
CA ALA A 226 -3.47 -5.34 -4.23
C ALA A 226 -4.37 -4.88 -5.39
N GLU A 227 -4.01 -3.77 -6.02
CA GLU A 227 -4.64 -3.28 -7.25
C GLU A 227 -3.66 -3.48 -8.40
N MET A 228 -4.14 -4.00 -9.54
CA MET A 228 -3.31 -4.25 -10.72
C MET A 228 -4.00 -3.74 -11.97
N ALA A 229 -3.22 -3.12 -12.85
CA ALA A 229 -3.61 -2.82 -14.22
C ALA A 229 -3.44 -4.06 -15.10
N ILE A 230 -4.44 -4.39 -15.92
CA ILE A 230 -4.40 -5.46 -16.91
C ILE A 230 -4.79 -4.93 -18.28
N SER A 231 -4.12 -5.41 -19.33
CA SER A 231 -4.42 -5.12 -20.73
C SER A 231 -4.41 -6.40 -21.56
N ARG A 232 -4.91 -6.30 -22.78
CA ARG A 232 -4.89 -7.39 -23.77
C ARG A 232 -3.56 -7.45 -24.51
#